data_AF-C5K6U9-F1
#
_entry.id   AF-C5K6U9-F1
#
_cell.length_a   1.000
_cell.length_b   1.000
_cell.length_c   1.000
_cell.angle_alpha   90.00
_cell.angle_beta   90.00
_cell.angle_gamma   90.00
#
_symmetry.space_group_name_H-M   'P 1'
#
loop_
_entity.id
_entity.type
_entity.pdbx_description
1 polymer ?
#
loop_
_entity_poly.entity_id
_entity_poly.type
_entity_poly.pdbx_seq_one_letter_code
_entity_poly.pdbx_strand_id
1 'polypeptide(L)'
;LVDEGGQKLNKWVTSGVEGVDPKSGLNFTALAQTGVITNAWVLYLDKDHKQIVKLLGINTFENDTVYLESNVTHWEELDEALTLDVAMKDIYQAYDILQSHNRAPAKDEAPELRAAIGQYQAQSTGILFR
;
A
#
# COMPACT_ATOMS: atom_id res chain seq x y z
N LEU A 1 14.31 0.45 -7.84
CA LEU A 1 13.90 1.73 -8.47
C LEU A 1 13.17 1.43 -9.77
N VAL A 2 12.00 2.02 -9.96
CA VAL A 2 11.21 1.97 -11.20
C VAL A 2 11.25 3.34 -11.88
N ASP A 3 11.19 3.36 -13.21
CA ASP A 3 11.06 4.59 -13.98
C ASP A 3 9.58 4.91 -14.13
N GLU A 4 9.17 6.07 -13.63
CA GLU A 4 7.80 6.53 -13.57
C GLU A 4 7.79 8.00 -13.99
N GLY A 5 7.26 8.29 -15.18
CA GLY A 5 7.25 9.67 -15.72
C GLY A 5 8.65 10.29 -15.92
N GLY A 6 9.71 9.50 -16.10
CA GLY A 6 11.09 9.98 -16.21
C GLY A 6 11.80 10.20 -14.87
N GLN A 7 11.16 9.84 -13.75
CA GLN A 7 11.74 9.88 -12.41
C GLN A 7 12.01 8.46 -11.90
N LYS A 8 13.17 8.25 -11.26
CA LYS A 8 13.49 6.99 -10.58
C LYS A 8 12.89 6.98 -9.18
N LEU A 9 11.93 6.08 -8.93
CA LEU A 9 11.19 5.98 -7.67
C LEU A 9 11.35 4.61 -7.02
N ASN A 10 11.24 4.56 -5.69
CA ASN A 10 11.12 3.31 -4.95
C ASN A 10 9.65 2.90 -4.89
N LYS A 11 9.33 1.69 -5.35
CA LYS A 11 7.96 1.16 -5.38
C LYS A 11 7.78 0.13 -4.29
N TRP A 12 6.76 0.32 -3.47
CA TRP A 12 6.32 -0.61 -2.43
C TRP A 12 4.90 -1.05 -2.73
N VAL A 13 4.62 -2.34 -2.57
CA VAL A 13 3.28 -2.91 -2.83
C VAL A 13 2.84 -3.66 -1.59
N THR A 14 1.61 -3.44 -1.16
CA THR A 14 0.98 -4.19 -0.07
C THR A 14 -0.43 -4.60 -0.47
N SER A 15 -0.84 -5.79 -0.03
CA SER A 15 -2.22 -6.25 -0.19
C SER A 15 -3.16 -5.42 0.68
N GLY A 16 -4.37 -5.19 0.17
CA GLY A 16 -5.49 -4.62 0.88
C GLY A 16 -6.25 -5.66 1.71
N VAL A 17 -7.49 -5.34 2.08
CA VAL A 17 -8.34 -6.27 2.84
C VAL A 17 -8.82 -7.39 1.92
N GLU A 18 -8.65 -8.63 2.37
CA GLU A 18 -9.09 -9.83 1.66
C GLU A 18 -9.97 -10.70 2.57
N GLY A 19 -10.76 -11.58 1.95
CA GLY A 19 -11.62 -12.54 2.63
C GLY A 19 -12.97 -11.98 3.06
N VAL A 20 -13.62 -12.69 3.99
CA VAL A 20 -14.95 -12.35 4.50
C VAL A 20 -14.80 -11.71 5.88
N ASP A 21 -15.33 -10.49 6.06
CA ASP A 21 -15.42 -9.87 7.37
C ASP A 21 -16.40 -10.67 8.25
N PRO A 22 -15.93 -11.25 9.37
CA PRO A 22 -16.79 -12.05 10.24
C PRO A 22 -17.90 -11.23 10.92
N LYS A 23 -17.79 -9.91 10.97
CA LYS A 23 -18.81 -9.05 11.61
C LYS A 23 -19.94 -8.68 10.67
N SER A 24 -19.61 -8.14 9.49
CA SER A 24 -20.61 -7.72 8.50
C SER A 24 -21.01 -8.81 7.51
N GLY A 25 -20.22 -9.88 7.39
CA GLY A 25 -20.38 -10.90 6.36
C GLY A 25 -19.95 -10.43 4.96
N LEU A 26 -19.39 -9.22 4.82
CA LEU A 26 -18.92 -8.71 3.53
C LEU A 26 -17.71 -9.50 3.04
N ASN A 27 -17.77 -9.97 1.80
CA ASN A 27 -16.66 -10.66 1.15
C ASN A 27 -15.85 -9.67 0.29
N PHE A 28 -14.78 -9.14 0.86
CA PHE A 28 -13.91 -8.18 0.18
C PHE A 28 -13.20 -8.78 -1.03
N THR A 29 -12.83 -10.06 -1.00
CA THR A 29 -12.27 -10.73 -2.18
C THR A 29 -13.28 -10.78 -3.31
N ALA A 30 -14.54 -11.14 -3.03
CA ALA A 30 -15.58 -11.16 -4.05
C ALA A 30 -15.86 -9.74 -4.58
N LEU A 31 -15.92 -8.73 -3.71
CA LEU A 31 -16.09 -7.34 -4.12
C LEU A 31 -14.94 -6.87 -5.02
N ALA A 32 -13.69 -7.20 -4.69
CA ALA A 32 -12.54 -6.90 -5.53
C ALA A 32 -12.65 -7.60 -6.90
N GLN A 33 -13.05 -8.88 -6.94
CA GLN A 33 -13.25 -9.61 -8.20
C GLN A 33 -14.34 -9.02 -9.10
N THR A 34 -15.29 -8.25 -8.54
CA THR A 34 -16.29 -7.50 -9.33
C THR A 34 -15.75 -6.21 -9.94
N GLY A 35 -14.51 -5.81 -9.62
CA GLY A 35 -13.95 -4.56 -10.13
C GLY A 35 -14.54 -3.30 -9.49
N VAL A 36 -15.10 -3.40 -8.30
CA VAL A 36 -15.76 -2.26 -7.64
C VAL A 36 -14.85 -1.58 -6.61
N ILE A 37 -13.86 -2.31 -6.09
CA ILE A 37 -12.97 -1.82 -5.04
C ILE A 37 -11.51 -2.09 -5.37
N THR A 38 -10.61 -1.37 -4.69
CA THR A 38 -9.18 -1.68 -4.66
C THR A 38 -8.92 -2.86 -3.72
N ASN A 39 -7.93 -3.68 -4.05
CA ASN A 39 -7.44 -4.77 -3.17
C ASN A 39 -5.92 -4.78 -3.00
N ALA A 40 -5.21 -3.81 -3.57
CA ALA A 40 -3.80 -3.58 -3.28
C ALA A 40 -3.45 -2.09 -3.33
N TRP A 41 -2.39 -1.73 -2.63
CA TRP A 41 -1.85 -0.38 -2.55
C TRP A 41 -0.42 -0.36 -3.06
N VAL A 42 -0.10 0.65 -3.87
CA VAL A 42 1.25 0.88 -4.40
C VAL A 42 1.72 2.25 -3.94
N LEU A 43 2.77 2.28 -3.13
CA LEU A 43 3.40 3.49 -2.65
C LEU A 43 4.69 3.75 -3.43
N TYR A 44 4.82 4.95 -4.00
CA TYR A 44 6.03 5.42 -4.62
C TYR A 44 6.70 6.45 -3.73
N LEU A 45 7.96 6.20 -3.42
CA LEU A 45 8.83 7.09 -2.68
C LEU A 45 9.92 7.64 -3.61
N ASP A 46 10.50 8.78 -3.23
CA ASP A 46 11.70 9.28 -3.87
C ASP A 46 12.87 8.29 -3.75
N LYS A 47 13.94 8.56 -4.50
CA LYS A 47 15.14 7.70 -4.55
C LYS A 47 15.78 7.47 -3.17
N ASP A 48 15.62 8.43 -2.25
CA ASP A 48 16.25 8.47 -0.93
C ASP A 48 15.32 7.94 0.18
N HIS A 49 14.10 7.51 -0.15
CA HIS A 49 13.06 7.03 0.78
C HIS A 49 12.60 8.07 1.81
N LYS A 50 12.72 9.37 1.50
CA LYS A 50 12.37 10.46 2.40
C LYS A 50 10.99 11.04 2.15
N GLN A 51 10.49 10.93 0.92
CA GLN A 51 9.27 11.62 0.51
C GLN A 51 8.32 10.67 -0.20
N ILE A 52 7.04 10.74 0.15
CA ILE A 52 5.99 10.10 -0.64
C ILE A 52 5.76 10.94 -1.89
N VAL A 53 5.80 10.30 -3.05
CA VAL A 53 5.59 10.94 -4.35
C VAL A 53 4.19 10.61 -4.88
N LYS A 54 3.77 9.36 -4.77
CA LYS A 54 2.50 8.87 -5.33
C LYS A 54 1.98 7.68 -4.55
N LEU A 55 0.66 7.60 -4.37
CA LEU A 55 -0.04 6.44 -3.85
C LEU A 55 -1.10 6.00 -4.86
N LEU A 56 -1.08 4.71 -5.21
CA LEU A 56 -2.11 4.10 -6.04
C LEU A 56 -2.91 3.08 -5.24
N GLY A 57 -4.22 3.11 -5.42
CA GLY A 57 -5.09 2.00 -5.08
C GLY A 57 -5.44 1.24 -6.36
N ILE A 58 -5.07 -0.03 -6.43
CA ILE A 58 -5.25 -0.87 -7.61
C ILE A 58 -6.14 -2.06 -7.33
N ASN A 59 -6.66 -2.65 -8.41
CA ASN A 59 -7.32 -3.95 -8.39
C ASN A 59 -6.49 -4.99 -9.14
N THR A 60 -5.92 -5.95 -8.42
CA THR A 60 -5.05 -6.99 -9.01
C THR A 60 -5.83 -8.07 -9.76
N PHE A 61 -7.15 -8.20 -9.54
CA PHE A 61 -8.00 -9.10 -10.32
C PHE A 61 -8.37 -8.50 -11.69
N GLU A 62 -8.28 -7.18 -11.83
CA GLU A 62 -8.51 -6.47 -13.09
C GLU A 62 -7.20 -5.96 -13.72
N ASN A 63 -6.19 -6.82 -13.85
CA ASN A 63 -4.91 -6.49 -14.48
C ASN A 63 -4.24 -5.23 -13.89
N ASP A 64 -4.25 -5.11 -12.55
CA ASP A 64 -3.70 -3.96 -11.82
C ASP A 64 -4.34 -2.61 -12.20
N THR A 65 -5.63 -2.61 -12.60
CA THR A 65 -6.37 -1.38 -12.91
C THR A 65 -6.30 -0.41 -11.73
N VAL A 66 -6.02 0.87 -12.03
CA VAL A 66 -5.88 1.95 -11.04
C VAL A 66 -7.26 2.58 -10.80
N TYR A 67 -7.75 2.48 -9.56
CA TYR A 67 -9.03 3.07 -9.13
C TYR A 67 -8.82 4.35 -8.33
N LEU A 68 -7.67 4.46 -7.66
CA LEU A 68 -7.27 5.66 -6.94
C LEU A 68 -5.85 6.01 -7.35
N GLU A 69 -5.65 7.25 -7.74
CA GLU A 69 -4.33 7.85 -7.91
C GLU A 69 -4.27 9.11 -7.06
N SER A 70 -3.25 9.20 -6.21
CA SER A 70 -2.97 10.37 -5.39
C SER A 70 -1.52 10.78 -5.60
N ASN A 71 -1.33 11.96 -6.17
CA ASN A 71 -0.02 12.57 -6.39
C ASN A 71 0.26 13.55 -5.25
N VAL A 72 1.43 13.45 -4.63
CA VAL A 72 1.88 14.39 -3.61
C VAL A 72 2.62 15.51 -4.31
N THR A 73 2.00 16.68 -4.37
CA THR A 73 2.58 17.87 -5.02
C THR A 73 3.40 18.74 -4.07
N HIS A 74 3.24 18.53 -2.77
CA HIS A 74 3.94 19.27 -1.72
C HIS A 74 4.27 18.34 -0.56
N TRP A 75 5.53 18.34 -0.14
CA TRP A 75 6.02 17.56 0.99
C TRP A 75 6.85 18.47 1.87
N GLU A 76 6.37 18.72 3.09
CA GLU A 76 7.13 19.44 4.11
C GLU A 76 7.78 18.42 5.02
N GLU A 77 9.09 18.56 5.21
CA GLU A 77 9.77 17.81 6.26
C GLU A 77 9.19 18.25 7.61
N LEU A 78 8.89 17.28 8.48
CA LEU A 78 8.55 17.59 9.86
C LEU A 78 9.73 18.36 10.46
N ASP A 79 9.47 19.54 11.01
CA ASP A 79 10.44 20.25 11.84
C ASP A 79 10.96 19.28 12.90
N GLU A 80 12.26 19.29 13.20
CA GLU A 80 12.88 18.35 14.13
C GLU A 80 12.21 18.37 15.52
N ALA A 81 11.55 19.48 15.86
CA ALA A 81 10.76 19.65 17.09
C ALA A 81 9.34 19.06 17.01
N LEU A 82 8.82 18.80 15.80
CA LEU A 82 7.47 18.30 15.55
C LEU A 82 7.51 16.77 15.36
N THR A 83 7.07 16.03 16.37
CA THR A 83 6.94 14.58 16.22
C THR A 83 5.79 14.25 15.27
N LEU A 84 5.86 13.09 14.60
CA LEU A 84 4.78 12.58 13.75
C LEU A 84 3.43 12.54 14.50
N ASP A 85 3.45 12.22 15.80
CA ASP A 85 2.25 12.20 16.64
C ASP A 85 1.60 13.58 16.80
N VAL A 86 2.42 14.62 16.99
CA VAL A 86 1.96 16.01 17.07
C VAL A 86 1.38 16.46 15.73
N ALA A 87 2.07 16.18 14.63
CA ALA A 87 1.60 16.53 13.29
C ALA A 87 0.28 15.85 12.93
N MET A 88 0.15 14.54 13.21
CA MET A 88 -1.08 13.79 12.94
C MET A 88 -2.25 14.30 13.78
N LYS A 89 -1.99 14.65 15.04
CA LYS A 89 -2.99 15.26 15.92
C LYS A 89 -3.48 16.60 15.36
N ASP A 90 -2.58 17.45 14.91
CA ASP A 90 -2.92 18.76 14.35
C ASP A 90 -3.72 18.62 13.05
N ILE A 91 -3.37 17.66 12.18
CA ILE A 91 -4.15 17.35 10.96
C ILE A 91 -5.56 16.87 11.30
N TYR A 92 -5.71 15.93 12.24
CA TYR A 92 -7.03 15.43 12.63
C TYR A 92 -7.91 16.52 13.22
N GLN A 93 -7.32 17.44 14.00
CA GLN A 93 -8.03 18.58 14.56
C GLN A 93 -8.40 19.63 13.50
N ALA A 94 -7.49 19.93 12.57
CA ALA A 94 -7.70 20.96 11.55
C ALA A 94 -8.78 20.58 10.53
N TYR A 95 -8.87 19.29 10.18
CA TYR A 95 -9.77 18.79 9.14
C TYR A 95 -11.00 18.03 9.70
N ASP A 96 -11.24 18.09 11.00
CA ASP A 96 -12.32 17.39 11.72
C ASP A 96 -12.44 15.91 11.33
N ILE A 97 -11.29 15.26 11.13
CA ILE A 97 -11.22 13.86 10.76
C ILE A 97 -11.51 13.06 12.02
N LEU A 98 -12.73 12.52 12.12
CA LEU A 98 -13.08 11.53 13.13
C LEU A 98 -12.13 10.34 13.01
N GLN A 99 -11.26 10.14 14.00
CA GLN A 99 -10.45 8.92 14.14
C GLN A 99 -11.38 7.70 14.22
N SER A 100 -11.71 7.12 13.07
CA SER A 100 -12.60 5.96 13.01
C SER A 100 -11.85 4.65 13.27
N HIS A 101 -10.53 4.62 13.13
CA HIS A 101 -9.73 3.40 13.21
C HIS A 101 -8.35 3.64 13.85
N ASN A 102 -8.27 3.65 15.18
CA ASN A 102 -7.03 3.24 15.85
C ASN A 102 -6.93 1.71 15.74
N ARG A 103 -6.54 1.18 14.57
CA ARG A 103 -5.82 -0.09 14.60
C ARG A 103 -4.46 0.25 15.19
N ALA A 104 -4.20 -0.23 16.41
CA ALA A 104 -2.82 -0.33 16.87
C ALA A 104 -2.01 -0.99 15.72
N PRO A 105 -0.82 -0.48 15.37
CA PRO A 105 0.04 -1.18 14.43
C PRO A 105 0.10 -2.63 14.90
N ALA A 106 -0.21 -3.57 13.99
CA ALA A 106 -0.17 -4.98 14.33
C ALA A 106 1.17 -5.22 15.03
N LYS A 107 1.14 -5.72 16.26
CA LYS A 107 2.34 -5.99 17.06
C LYS A 107 3.19 -7.13 16.48
N ASP A 108 2.84 -7.62 15.29
CA ASP A 108 3.55 -8.64 14.57
C ASP A 108 4.31 -7.97 13.42
N GLU A 109 5.54 -7.58 13.76
CA GLU A 109 6.71 -7.50 12.89
C GLU A 109 6.50 -6.80 11.54
N ALA A 110 6.92 -5.53 11.45
CA ALA A 110 7.46 -5.05 10.19
C ALA A 110 8.50 -6.09 9.73
N PRO A 111 8.35 -6.72 8.56
CA PRO A 111 9.29 -7.75 8.14
C PRO A 111 10.67 -7.11 8.11
N GLU A 112 11.57 -7.59 8.96
CA GLU A 112 12.97 -7.20 8.90
C GLU A 112 13.45 -7.49 7.48
N LEU A 113 14.03 -6.47 6.85
CA LEU A 113 14.77 -6.56 5.58
C LEU A 113 15.96 -7.52 5.76
N ARG A 114 15.71 -8.82 5.85
CA ARG A 114 16.74 -9.85 5.76
C ARG A 114 16.97 -10.19 4.31
N ALA A 115 18.14 -9.73 3.86
CA ALA A 115 18.78 -10.09 2.62
C ALA A 115 18.64 -11.59 2.29
N ALA A 116 17.82 -11.90 1.29
CA ALA A 116 17.84 -13.18 0.60
C ALA A 116 17.72 -12.92 -0.91
N ILE A 117 18.76 -12.32 -1.48
CA ILE A 117 19.10 -12.57 -2.88
C ILE A 117 19.63 -14.01 -2.91
N GLY A 118 18.78 -14.97 -3.26
CA GLY A 118 19.23 -16.36 -3.36
C GLY A 118 18.11 -17.36 -3.61
N GLN A 119 18.15 -17.94 -4.82
CA GLN A 119 17.51 -19.19 -5.24
C GLN A 119 16.08 -19.08 -5.80
N TYR A 120 15.99 -18.60 -7.04
CA TYR A 120 15.08 -19.20 -8.00
C TYR A 120 15.50 -20.66 -8.21
N GLN A 121 14.71 -21.62 -7.71
CA GLN A 121 14.67 -22.97 -8.25
C GLN A 121 13.38 -23.14 -9.04
N ALA A 122 13.53 -23.41 -10.33
CA ALA A 122 12.47 -23.85 -11.21
C ALA A 122 11.84 -25.14 -10.67
N GLN A 123 10.52 -25.18 -10.55
CA GLN A 123 9.78 -26.43 -10.55
C GLN A 123 8.81 -26.40 -11.73
N SER A 124 9.15 -27.20 -12.74
CA SER A 124 8.23 -27.58 -13.80
C SER A 124 7.14 -28.46 -13.20
N THR A 125 5.89 -28.07 -13.35
CA THR A 125 4.76 -28.98 -13.19
C THR A 125 3.90 -28.87 -14.44
N GLY A 126 4.05 -29.86 -15.30
CA GLY A 126 3.26 -30.02 -16.51
C GLY A 126 1.80 -30.28 -16.16
N ILE A 127 0.91 -29.69 -16.94
CA ILE A 127 -0.51 -30.00 -16.93
C ILE A 127 -0.84 -30.63 -18.29
N LEU A 128 -1.17 -31.92 -18.27
CA LEU A 128 -1.74 -32.66 -19.39
C LEU A 128 -3.17 -32.17 -19.64
N PHE A 129 -3.48 -31.85 -20.89
CA PHE A 129 -4.87 -31.77 -21.36
C PHE A 129 -5.26 -33.14 -21.95
N ARG A 130 -6.45 -33.63 -21.59
CA ARG A 130 -7.20 -34.61 -22.38
C ARG A 130 -8.20 -33.86 -23.25
#